data_AF-A0A919C3J6-F1
#
_entry.id   AF-A0A919C3J6-F1
#
_cell.length_a   1.000
_cell.length_b   1.000
_cell.length_c   1.000
_cell.angle_alpha   90.00
_cell.angle_beta   90.00
_cell.angle_gamma   90.00
#
_symmetry.space_group_name_H-M   'P 1'
#
loop_
_entity.id
_entity.type
_entity.pdbx_description
1 polymer ?
#
loop_
_entity_poly.entity_id
_entity_poly.type
_entity_poly.pdbx_seq_one_letter_code
_entity_poly.pdbx_strand_id
1 'polypeptide(L)'
;MPPTTPAGATVTVWTDQNGRITAEPPTKEAARLHAALGGVLTASGTGGAVLGAARVVRLGLDRQRTAQWAAEWEHIDTRKRWKSS
;
A
#
# COMPACT_ATOMS: atom_id res chain seq x y z
N MET A 1 -41.61 29.19 -2.04
CA MET A 1 -41.98 28.34 -0.89
C MET A 1 -41.85 29.21 0.35
N PRO A 2 -42.90 29.45 1.15
CA PRO A 2 -42.74 30.20 2.40
C PRO A 2 -41.93 29.33 3.38
N PRO A 3 -41.02 29.91 4.16
CA PRO A 3 -40.30 29.17 5.19
C PRO A 3 -41.30 28.69 6.25
N THR A 4 -41.40 27.38 6.42
CA THR A 4 -42.31 26.70 7.38
C THR A 4 -41.72 26.62 8.79
N THR A 5 -40.83 27.54 9.17
CA THR A 5 -40.19 27.53 10.48
C THR A 5 -40.97 28.45 11.43
N PRO A 6 -41.53 27.93 12.54
CA PRO A 6 -42.13 28.77 13.57
C PRO A 6 -41.10 29.77 14.10
N ALA A 7 -41.48 31.05 14.21
CA ALA A 7 -40.63 32.06 14.82
C ALA A 7 -40.33 31.68 16.28
N GLY A 8 -39.05 31.45 16.61
CA GLY A 8 -38.60 31.01 17.93
C GLY A 8 -37.98 29.61 18.00
N ALA A 9 -37.90 28.86 16.89
CA ALA A 9 -37.23 27.57 16.87
C ALA A 9 -35.69 27.71 16.83
N THR A 10 -35.00 27.15 17.83
CA THR A 10 -33.53 27.05 17.83
C THR A 10 -33.09 26.03 16.78
N VAL A 11 -32.46 26.50 15.70
CA VAL A 11 -31.87 25.64 14.67
C VAL A 11 -30.36 25.62 14.88
N THR A 12 -29.80 24.42 15.10
CA THR A 12 -28.34 24.24 15.19
C THR A 12 -27.74 24.33 13.80
N VAL A 13 -26.99 25.41 13.52
CA VAL A 13 -26.30 25.63 12.25
C VAL A 13 -24.78 25.59 12.49
N TRP A 14 -24.05 24.85 11.66
CA TRP A 14 -22.60 24.81 11.72
C TRP A 14 -21.99 25.99 10.95
N THR A 15 -21.16 26.79 11.63
CA THR A 15 -20.44 27.92 11.05
C THR A 15 -18.93 27.72 11.17
N ASP A 16 -18.17 28.08 10.14
CA ASP A 16 -16.71 28.06 10.18
C ASP A 16 -16.14 29.17 11.07
N GLN A 17 -14.82 29.15 11.27
CA GLN A 17 -14.07 30.16 12.04
C GLN A 17 -14.21 31.61 11.51
N ASN A 18 -14.75 31.77 10.28
CA ASN A 18 -15.00 33.05 9.64
C ASN A 18 -16.52 33.36 9.56
N GLY A 19 -17.38 32.57 10.23
CA GLY A 19 -18.82 32.76 10.30
C GLY A 19 -19.60 32.31 9.06
N ARG A 20 -18.99 31.56 8.14
CA ARG A 20 -19.69 31.02 6.96
C ARG A 20 -20.41 29.74 7.33
N ILE A 21 -21.66 29.59 6.89
CA ILE A 21 -22.42 28.35 7.07
C ILE A 21 -21.76 27.26 6.22
N THR A 22 -21.26 26.22 6.87
CA THR A 22 -20.58 25.10 6.19
C THR A 22 -21.37 23.80 6.34
N ALA A 23 -21.07 22.84 5.47
CA ALA A 23 -21.55 21.48 5.61
C ALA A 23 -21.20 20.92 7.00
N GLU A 24 -22.07 20.05 7.52
CA GLU A 24 -21.89 19.41 8.81
C GLU A 24 -20.48 18.79 8.92
N PRO A 25 -19.68 19.18 9.93
CA PRO A 25 -18.36 18.62 10.09
C PRO A 25 -18.46 17.11 10.18
N PRO A 26 -17.57 16.36 9.50
CA PRO A 26 -17.64 14.90 9.50
C PRO A 26 -17.66 14.40 10.93
N THR A 27 -18.65 13.55 11.25
CA THR A 27 -18.80 13.00 12.59
C THR A 27 -17.49 12.33 13.02
N LYS A 28 -17.18 12.37 14.33
CA LYS A 28 -15.93 11.78 14.88
C LYS A 28 -15.75 10.32 14.45
N GLU A 29 -16.86 9.59 14.25
CA GLU A 29 -16.85 8.21 13.75
C GLU A 29 -16.39 8.12 12.29
N ALA A 30 -16.90 8.98 11.40
CA ALA A 30 -16.47 9.02 10.00
C ALA A 30 -14.97 9.36 9.89
N ALA A 31 -14.47 10.30 10.69
CA ALA A 31 -13.04 10.64 10.71
C ALA A 31 -12.16 9.46 11.17
N ARG A 32 -12.59 8.74 12.23
CA ARG A 32 -11.89 7.54 12.71
C ARG A 32 -11.90 6.42 11.67
N LEU A 33 -13.01 6.23 10.97
CA LEU A 33 -13.12 5.22 9.91
C LEU A 33 -12.13 5.52 8.77
N HIS A 34 -12.07 6.76 8.29
CA HIS A 34 -11.11 7.15 7.25
C HIS A 34 -9.67 6.96 7.70
N ALA A 35 -9.33 7.36 8.94
CA ALA A 35 -8.00 7.18 9.50
C ALA A 35 -7.63 5.69 9.62
N ALA A 36 -8.56 4.85 10.10
CA ALA A 36 -8.36 3.41 10.20
C ALA A 36 -8.16 2.76 8.82
N LEU A 37 -9.02 3.08 7.85
CA LEU A 37 -8.91 2.58 6.48
C LEU A 37 -7.59 3.01 5.83
N GLY A 38 -7.24 4.29 5.92
CA GLY A 38 -5.98 4.80 5.39
C GLY A 38 -4.76 4.14 6.04
N GLY A 39 -4.81 3.95 7.36
CA GLY A 39 -3.77 3.25 8.11
C GLY A 39 -3.60 1.79 7.68
N VAL A 40 -4.71 1.05 7.58
CA VAL A 40 -4.70 -0.36 7.15
C VAL A 40 -4.18 -0.52 5.73
N LEU A 41 -4.62 0.33 4.80
CA LEU A 41 -4.15 0.30 3.41
C LEU A 41 -2.65 0.59 3.32
N THR A 42 -2.20 1.62 4.03
CA THR A 42 -0.78 2.02 4.05
C THR A 42 0.11 0.93 4.64
N ALA A 43 -0.29 0.35 5.78
CA ALA A 43 0.43 -0.73 6.43
C ALA A 43 0.50 -1.98 5.54
N SER A 44 -0.62 -2.36 4.94
CA SER A 44 -0.71 -3.54 4.07
C SER A 44 0.13 -3.36 2.80
N GLY A 45 0.03 -2.19 2.15
CA GLY A 45 0.80 -1.88 0.96
C GLY A 45 2.31 -1.87 1.21
N THR A 46 2.74 -1.20 2.29
CA THR A 46 4.16 -1.11 2.66
C THR A 46 4.71 -2.49 3.04
N GLY A 47 4.00 -3.23 3.89
CA GLY A 47 4.39 -4.58 4.29
C GLY A 47 4.47 -5.54 3.10
N GLY A 48 3.46 -5.51 2.23
CA GLY A 48 3.43 -6.30 0.99
C GLY A 48 4.59 -5.96 0.05
N ALA A 49 4.89 -4.67 -0.14
CA ALA A 49 6.00 -4.23 -0.98
C ALA A 49 7.36 -4.69 -0.44
N VAL A 50 7.60 -4.55 0.86
CA VAL A 50 8.85 -4.99 1.52
C VAL A 50 9.01 -6.50 1.41
N LEU A 51 7.97 -7.27 1.74
CA LEU A 51 8.00 -8.72 1.64
C LEU A 51 8.18 -9.19 0.19
N GLY A 52 7.47 -8.56 -0.76
CA GLY A 52 7.58 -8.83 -2.18
C GLY A 52 8.98 -8.57 -2.71
N ALA A 53 9.56 -7.40 -2.42
CA ALA A 53 10.92 -7.05 -2.79
C ALA A 53 11.95 -8.04 -2.21
N ALA A 54 11.81 -8.39 -0.93
CA ALA A 54 12.68 -9.37 -0.28
C ALA A 54 12.60 -10.75 -0.96
N ARG A 55 11.40 -11.19 -1.36
CA ARG A 55 11.21 -12.45 -2.11
C ARG A 55 11.83 -12.39 -3.50
N VAL A 56 11.64 -11.29 -4.23
CA VAL A 56 12.24 -11.09 -5.57
C VAL A 56 13.76 -11.12 -5.49
N VAL A 57 14.37 -10.42 -4.53
CA VAL A 57 15.82 -10.43 -4.32
C VAL A 57 16.32 -11.84 -4.00
N ARG A 58 15.66 -12.56 -3.09
CA ARG A 58 16.03 -13.95 -2.76
C ARG A 58 15.98 -14.86 -3.98
N LEU A 59 14.89 -14.81 -4.74
CA LEU A 59 14.74 -15.60 -5.97
C LEU A 59 15.79 -15.22 -7.02
N GLY A 60 16.14 -13.94 -7.13
CA GLY A 60 17.19 -13.45 -8.01
C GLY A 60 18.57 -14.01 -7.62
N LEU A 61 18.91 -13.97 -6.33
CA LEU A 61 20.17 -14.52 -5.82
C LEU A 61 20.25 -16.03 -6.00
N ASP A 62 19.16 -16.75 -5.72
CA ASP A 62 19.08 -18.20 -5.95
C ASP A 62 19.31 -18.51 -7.43
N ARG A 63 18.63 -17.79 -8.34
CA ARG A 63 18.82 -17.95 -9.79
C ARG A 63 20.24 -17.63 -10.23
N GLN A 64 20.83 -16.55 -9.74
CA GLN A 64 22.21 -16.19 -10.09
C GLN A 64 23.19 -17.27 -9.62
N ARG A 65 23.01 -17.79 -8.40
CA ARG A 65 23.84 -18.86 -7.87
C ARG A 65 23.69 -20.13 -8.68
N THR A 66 22.47 -20.53 -9.03
CA THR A 66 22.22 -21.69 -9.90
C THR A 66 22.83 -21.49 -11.29
N ALA A 67 22.74 -20.28 -11.86
CA ALA A 67 23.33 -19.96 -13.16
C ALA A 67 24.87 -20.02 -13.13
N GLN A 68 25.50 -19.52 -12.07
CA GLN A 68 26.95 -19.65 -11.87
C GLN A 68 27.37 -21.12 -11.77
N TRP A 69 26.64 -21.90 -10.98
CA TRP A 69 26.88 -23.34 -10.87
C TRP A 69 26.71 -24.05 -12.22
N ALA A 70 25.68 -23.72 -12.99
CA ALA A 70 25.46 -24.30 -14.31
C ALA A 70 26.63 -24.01 -15.28
N ALA A 71 27.16 -22.78 -15.27
CA ALA A 71 28.31 -22.40 -16.09
C ALA A 71 29.59 -23.16 -15.66
N GLU A 72 29.81 -23.35 -14.36
CA GLU A 72 30.92 -24.14 -13.85
C GLU A 72 30.83 -25.62 -14.29
N TRP A 73 29.64 -26.21 -14.24
CA TRP A 73 29.41 -27.58 -14.69
C TRP A 73 29.67 -27.75 -16.19
N GLU A 74 29.28 -26.78 -17.02
CA GLU A 74 29.53 -26.80 -18.48
C GLU A 74 31.04 -26.77 -18.81
N HIS A 75 31.84 -26.01 -18.05
CA HIS A 75 33.29 -25.99 -18.20
C HIS A 75 33.96 -27.32 -17.79
N ILE A 76 33.42 -28.00 -16.78
CA ILE A 76 33.94 -29.32 -16.38
C ILE A 76 33.59 -30.37 -17.45
N ASP A 77 32.38 -30.32 -18.01
CA ASP A 77 31.90 -31.28 -19.00
C ASP A 77 32.65 -31.15 -20.35
N THR A 78 32.86 -29.91 -20.80
CA THR A 78 33.67 -29.62 -22.00
C THR A 78 35.13 -30.07 -21.84
N ARG A 79 35.74 -29.90 -20.65
CA ARG A 79 37.09 -30.42 -20.37
C ARG A 79 37.17 -31.95 -20.31
N LYS A 80 36.17 -32.63 -19.75
CA LYS A 80 36.17 -34.10 -19.73
C LYS A 80 36.01 -34.67 -21.14
N ARG A 81 35.17 -34.05 -21.98
CA ARG A 81 34.92 -34.46 -23.37
C ARG A 81 36.15 -34.36 -24.27
N TRP A 82 37.01 -33.35 -24.10
CA TRP A 82 38.27 -33.26 -24.84
C TRP A 82 39.26 -34.37 -24.44
N LYS A 83 39.27 -34.76 -23.17
CA LYS A 83 40.24 -35.72 -22.64
C LYS A 83 39.86 -37.20 -22.88
N SER A 84 38.67 -37.44 -23.43
CA SER A 84 38.16 -38.77 -23.78
C SER A 84 38.20 -39.06 -25.29
N SER A 85 38.90 -38.25 -26.09
CA SER A 85 39.19 -38.48 -27.50
C SER A 85 40.69 -38.60 -27.72
#